data_AF-A0A5N7DDP9-F1
#
_entry.id   AF-A0A5N7DDP9-F1
#
_cell.length_a   1.000
_cell.length_b   1.000
_cell.length_c   1.000
_cell.angle_alpha   90.00
_cell.angle_beta   90.00
_cell.angle_gamma   90.00
#
_symmetry.space_group_name_H-M   'P 1'
#
loop_
_entity.id
_entity.type
_entity.pdbx_description
1 polymer ?
#
loop_
_entity_poly.entity_id
_entity_poly.type
_entity_poly.pdbx_seq_one_letter_code
_entity_poly.pdbx_strand_id
1 'polypeptide(L)'
;MGHHQAVTFQHLETSDGERELFRPWTSYWPPLPGSHLYKWLEEEIPDALTWRFQPDSPFDQPWKIWIKKLREAGKFYALDPPQRPDPVASSHGKVADEGAKQKELSRQENTRRIDEEIKSLELPAQQINNFEYLAWDPRFLVEKPFRSRLPFLDGLRQDYVLSQPYRVPIHDISGAENHLTLDTSGFSFLRVPAKMDEWSDDSIRNQYLPQMQQWLKEYFGSELVYIFTYSVGSRVSDGTE
;
A
#
# COMPACT_ATOMS: atom_id res chain seq x y z
N MET A 1 -39.25 17.27 11.61
CA MET A 1 -38.67 17.97 10.44
C MET A 1 -37.22 18.25 10.75
N GLY A 2 -36.34 17.29 10.44
CA GLY A 2 -34.90 17.43 10.62
C GLY A 2 -34.29 17.86 9.29
N HIS A 3 -33.60 18.98 9.27
CA HIS A 3 -32.90 19.48 8.10
C HIS A 3 -31.75 18.54 7.76
N HIS A 4 -31.91 17.72 6.71
CA HIS A 4 -30.80 17.02 6.08
C HIS A 4 -30.02 18.04 5.24
N GLN A 5 -28.90 18.54 5.76
CA GLN A 5 -27.92 19.21 4.91
C GLN A 5 -27.26 18.14 4.05
N ALA A 6 -27.68 18.06 2.79
CA ALA A 6 -26.93 17.38 1.75
C ALA A 6 -25.62 18.15 1.56
N VAL A 7 -24.51 17.57 2.03
CA VAL A 7 -23.18 18.10 1.74
C VAL A 7 -22.94 17.91 0.25
N THR A 8 -23.07 19.01 -0.49
CA THR A 8 -22.79 19.04 -1.92
C THR A 8 -21.27 19.16 -2.07
N PHE A 9 -20.61 18.09 -2.50
CA PHE A 9 -19.16 18.08 -2.67
C PHE A 9 -18.80 18.78 -3.98
N GLN A 10 -18.13 19.93 -3.87
CA GLN A 10 -17.58 20.64 -5.01
C GLN A 10 -16.38 19.85 -5.55
N HIS A 11 -16.47 19.42 -6.81
CA HIS A 11 -15.33 18.91 -7.56
C HIS A 11 -14.30 20.03 -7.72
N LEU A 12 -13.09 19.82 -7.18
CA LEU A 12 -11.95 20.66 -7.50
C LEU A 12 -11.45 20.27 -8.90
N GLU A 13 -11.91 21.01 -9.90
CA GLU A 13 -11.27 21.01 -11.21
C GLU A 13 -9.91 21.70 -11.07
N THR A 14 -8.83 20.92 -11.11
CA THR A 14 -7.47 21.45 -11.23
C THR A 14 -7.26 22.02 -12.64
N SER A 15 -6.48 23.10 -12.74
CA SER A 15 -6.25 23.89 -13.95
C SER A 15 -5.67 23.13 -15.15
N ASP A 16 -5.22 21.89 -14.95
CA ASP A 16 -4.60 21.03 -15.97
C ASP A 16 -5.57 20.01 -16.62
N GLY A 17 -6.88 20.08 -16.33
CA GLY A 17 -7.85 19.17 -16.94
C GLY A 17 -7.79 17.72 -16.43
N GLU A 18 -6.83 17.39 -15.56
CA GLU A 18 -6.84 16.16 -14.79
C GLU A 18 -7.88 16.25 -13.67
N ARG A 19 -8.87 15.34 -13.70
CA ARG A 19 -9.83 15.18 -12.61
C ARG A 19 -9.14 14.54 -11.41
N GLU A 20 -9.02 15.26 -10.30
CA GLU A 20 -8.47 14.69 -9.07
C GLU A 20 -9.44 13.63 -8.50
N LEU A 21 -8.99 12.37 -8.45
CA LEU A 21 -9.74 11.30 -7.81
C LEU A 21 -9.94 11.61 -6.32
N PHE A 22 -11.17 11.44 -5.84
CA PHE A 22 -11.48 11.57 -4.43
C PHE A 22 -10.68 10.55 -3.61
N ARG A 23 -10.16 10.97 -2.47
CA ARG A 23 -9.32 10.15 -1.58
C ARG A 23 -10.10 9.90 -0.29
N PRO A 24 -10.85 8.79 -0.16
CA PRO A 24 -11.84 8.68 0.91
C PRO A 24 -11.27 8.83 2.32
N TRP A 25 -10.00 8.46 2.52
CA TRP A 25 -9.32 8.60 3.81
C TRP A 25 -9.15 10.04 4.28
N THR A 26 -9.14 11.05 3.38
CA THR A 26 -8.97 12.45 3.77
C THR A 26 -10.20 13.02 4.48
N SER A 27 -11.37 12.38 4.34
CA SER A 27 -12.56 12.70 5.14
C SER A 27 -12.45 12.25 6.59
N TYR A 28 -11.51 11.36 6.91
CA TYR A 28 -11.34 10.79 8.25
C TYR A 28 -10.03 11.19 8.92
N TRP A 29 -9.00 11.54 8.13
CA TRP A 29 -7.67 11.84 8.63
C TRP A 29 -7.00 13.02 7.88
N PRO A 30 -6.41 14.00 8.60
CA PRO A 30 -6.42 14.15 10.06
C PRO A 30 -7.84 14.52 10.57
N PRO A 31 -8.21 14.10 11.79
CA PRO A 31 -9.51 14.41 12.36
C PRO A 31 -9.64 15.94 12.57
N LEU A 32 -10.81 16.49 12.26
CA LEU A 32 -11.10 17.91 12.47
C LEU A 32 -11.42 18.20 13.95
N PRO A 33 -10.95 19.33 14.52
CA PRO A 33 -11.32 19.76 15.86
C PRO A 33 -12.84 19.75 16.06
N GLY A 34 -13.29 19.11 17.14
CA GLY A 34 -14.71 18.96 17.47
C GLY A 34 -15.42 17.74 16.89
N SER A 35 -14.81 17.00 15.95
CA SER A 35 -15.33 15.71 15.49
C SER A 35 -15.29 14.66 16.61
N HIS A 36 -16.12 13.62 16.51
CA HIS A 36 -16.13 12.53 17.50
C HIS A 36 -14.77 11.83 17.61
N LEU A 37 -14.10 11.59 16.47
CA LEU A 37 -12.77 11.00 16.43
C LEU A 37 -11.73 11.92 17.08
N TYR A 38 -11.80 13.23 16.85
CA TYR A 38 -10.89 14.19 17.48
C TYR A 38 -11.02 14.17 19.00
N LYS A 39 -12.25 14.23 19.53
CA LYS A 39 -12.51 14.18 20.97
C LYS A 39 -12.02 12.88 21.60
N TRP A 40 -12.28 11.75 20.94
CA TRP A 40 -11.81 10.46 21.43
C TRP A 40 -10.27 10.36 21.44
N LEU A 41 -9.60 10.85 20.39
CA LEU A 41 -8.15 10.89 20.36
C LEU A 41 -7.58 11.86 21.39
N GLU A 42 -8.22 13.00 21.63
CA GLU A 42 -7.82 13.95 22.68
C GLU A 42 -7.87 13.31 24.08
N GLU A 43 -8.87 12.46 24.34
CA GLU A 43 -9.03 11.73 25.61
C GLU A 43 -8.06 10.54 25.75
N GLU A 44 -7.88 9.75 24.69
CA GLU A 44 -7.20 8.47 24.76
C GLU A 44 -5.72 8.52 24.33
N ILE A 45 -5.40 9.28 23.29
CA ILE A 45 -4.07 9.35 22.68
C ILE A 45 -3.83 10.76 22.11
N PRO A 46 -3.66 11.80 22.97
CA PRO A 46 -3.53 13.18 22.50
C PRO A 46 -2.31 13.37 21.58
N ASP A 47 -1.25 12.56 21.79
CA ASP A 47 -0.07 12.52 20.92
C ASP A 47 -0.40 12.21 19.45
N ALA A 48 -1.49 11.49 19.17
CA ALA A 48 -1.92 11.17 17.81
C ALA A 48 -2.37 12.41 17.01
N LEU A 49 -2.83 13.47 17.69
CA LEU A 49 -3.28 14.71 17.06
C LEU A 49 -2.11 15.59 16.62
N THR A 50 -1.00 15.55 17.37
CA THR A 50 0.20 16.36 17.14
C THR A 50 1.29 15.64 16.36
N TRP A 51 1.30 14.30 16.36
CA TRP A 51 2.32 13.52 15.68
C TRP A 51 2.32 13.77 14.16
N ARG A 52 3.52 13.90 13.59
CA ARG A 52 3.76 14.05 12.16
C ARG A 52 4.96 13.18 11.77
N PHE A 53 4.85 12.52 10.62
CA PHE A 53 5.93 11.74 10.05
C PHE A 53 7.19 12.59 9.89
N GLN A 54 8.32 12.09 10.41
CA GLN A 54 9.64 12.70 10.28
C GLN A 54 10.45 11.90 9.25
N PRO A 55 10.83 12.49 8.10
CA PRO A 55 11.61 11.80 7.08
C PRO A 55 12.97 11.29 7.59
N ASP A 56 13.55 11.96 8.59
CA ASP A 56 14.84 11.55 9.19
C ASP A 56 14.68 10.38 10.17
N SER A 57 13.45 9.94 10.45
CA SER A 57 13.14 8.83 11.36
C SER A 57 11.95 8.01 10.84
N PRO A 58 12.07 7.36 9.67
CA PRO A 58 10.96 6.67 9.00
C PRO A 58 10.35 5.51 9.80
N PHE A 59 11.13 4.97 10.75
CA PHE A 59 10.72 3.85 11.59
C PHE A 59 10.15 4.28 12.94
N ASP A 60 10.05 5.58 13.21
CA ASP A 60 9.30 6.09 14.36
C ASP A 60 7.80 5.92 14.09
N GLN A 61 7.25 4.83 14.62
CA GLN A 61 5.87 4.39 14.40
C GLN A 61 5.11 4.33 15.73
N PRO A 62 4.86 5.47 16.40
CA PRO A 62 4.29 5.49 17.75
C PRO A 62 2.88 4.91 17.80
N TRP A 63 2.17 4.85 16.65
CA TRP A 63 0.88 4.19 16.57
C TRP A 63 0.91 2.72 16.98
N LYS A 64 2.01 1.97 16.75
CA LYS A 64 2.12 0.59 17.22
C LYS A 64 2.00 0.51 18.74
N ILE A 65 2.64 1.44 19.44
CA ILE A 65 2.60 1.55 20.90
C ILE A 65 1.21 1.96 21.35
N TRP A 66 0.60 2.95 20.69
CA TRP A 66 -0.74 3.41 21.02
C TRP A 66 -1.79 2.29 20.86
N ILE A 67 -1.75 1.52 19.76
CA ILE A 67 -2.62 0.35 19.54
C ILE A 67 -2.47 -0.65 20.66
N LYS A 68 -1.22 -0.98 21.01
CA LYS A 68 -0.94 -1.96 22.05
C LYS A 68 -1.57 -1.51 23.37
N LYS A 69 -1.36 -0.25 23.77
CA LYS A 69 -1.97 0.34 24.98
C LYS A 69 -3.50 0.30 24.94
N LEU A 70 -4.11 0.71 23.82
CA LEU A 70 -5.57 0.68 23.65
C LEU A 70 -6.13 -0.75 23.76
N ARG A 71 -5.47 -1.72 23.11
CA ARG A 71 -5.86 -3.13 23.13
C ARG A 71 -5.75 -3.72 24.53
N GLU A 72 -4.67 -3.43 25.24
CA GLU A 72 -4.47 -3.83 26.65
C GLU A 72 -5.53 -3.21 27.57
N ALA A 73 -5.97 -1.98 27.26
CA ALA A 73 -7.04 -1.29 27.99
C ALA A 73 -8.46 -1.67 27.53
N GLY A 74 -8.62 -2.52 26.50
CA GLY A 74 -9.92 -2.88 25.94
C GLY A 74 -10.67 -1.73 25.25
N LYS A 75 -9.94 -0.68 24.81
CA LYS A 75 -10.52 0.53 24.20
C LYS A 75 -10.40 0.47 22.68
N PHE A 76 -11.48 0.87 22.00
CA PHE A 76 -11.55 0.95 20.54
C PHE A 76 -12.52 2.05 20.13
N TYR A 77 -12.26 2.70 18.99
CA TYR A 77 -13.16 3.67 18.43
C TYR A 77 -13.94 3.04 17.28
N ALA A 78 -15.24 2.89 17.45
CA ALA A 78 -16.14 2.42 16.40
C ALA A 78 -16.57 3.60 15.52
N LEU A 79 -16.30 3.53 14.21
CA LEU A 79 -16.93 4.40 13.24
C LEU A 79 -18.23 3.77 12.75
N ASP A 80 -19.31 4.54 12.76
CA ASP A 80 -20.46 4.21 11.92
C ASP A 80 -19.98 4.17 10.45
N PRO A 81 -20.32 3.12 9.68
CA PRO A 81 -20.05 3.10 8.26
C PRO A 81 -20.64 4.36 7.63
N PRO A 82 -19.91 5.06 6.74
CA PRO A 82 -20.47 6.23 6.08
C PRO A 82 -21.81 5.88 5.43
N GLN A 83 -22.86 6.65 5.74
CA GLN A 83 -24.11 6.67 4.99
C GLN A 83 -23.78 7.21 3.60
N ARG A 84 -23.76 6.32 2.60
CA ARG A 84 -23.36 6.70 1.23
C ARG A 84 -24.60 7.04 0.41
N PRO A 85 -24.61 8.15 -0.35
CA PRO A 85 -25.54 8.27 -1.45
C PRO A 85 -25.26 7.15 -2.47
N ASP A 86 -26.31 6.64 -3.10
CA ASP A 86 -26.19 5.67 -4.19
C ASP A 86 -25.18 6.19 -5.23
N PRO A 87 -24.32 5.33 -5.78
CA PRO A 87 -23.38 5.75 -6.82
C PRO A 87 -24.20 6.34 -7.96
N VAL A 88 -24.17 7.67 -8.09
CA VAL A 88 -24.73 8.35 -9.24
C VAL A 88 -23.98 7.77 -10.44
N ALA A 89 -24.72 7.11 -11.33
CA ALA A 89 -24.20 6.65 -12.60
C ALA A 89 -23.67 7.87 -13.35
N SER A 90 -22.37 8.15 -13.16
CA SER A 90 -21.70 9.21 -13.88
C SER A 90 -21.56 8.74 -15.31
N SER A 91 -22.45 9.21 -16.17
CA SER A 91 -22.52 8.94 -17.60
C SER A 91 -21.38 9.60 -18.39
N HIS A 92 -20.18 9.67 -17.81
CA HIS A 92 -19.05 10.36 -18.42
C HIS A 92 -18.08 9.31 -18.98
N GLY A 93 -18.33 8.92 -20.24
CA GLY A 93 -17.39 8.16 -21.03
C GLY A 93 -16.03 8.87 -21.07
N LYS A 94 -14.97 8.14 -20.74
CA LYS A 94 -13.59 8.62 -20.91
C LYS A 94 -13.29 8.82 -22.39
N VAL A 95 -12.96 10.04 -22.79
CA VAL A 95 -12.07 10.24 -23.94
C VAL A 95 -10.67 9.99 -23.40
N ALA A 96 -10.16 8.78 -23.60
CA ALA A 96 -8.79 8.46 -23.22
C ALA A 96 -7.82 9.30 -24.07
N ASP A 97 -7.00 10.09 -23.38
CA ASP A 97 -5.88 10.84 -23.97
C ASP A 97 -4.99 9.91 -24.82
N GLU A 98 -4.58 10.38 -25.99
CA GLU A 98 -3.80 9.60 -26.95
C GLU A 98 -2.44 9.19 -26.36
N GLY A 99 -1.84 10.07 -25.54
CA GLY A 99 -0.62 9.78 -24.79
C GLY A 99 -0.80 8.65 -23.77
N ALA A 100 -1.91 8.66 -23.02
CA ALA A 100 -2.24 7.59 -22.08
C ALA A 100 -2.45 6.23 -22.78
N LYS A 101 -3.11 6.21 -23.96
CA LYS A 101 -3.26 4.99 -24.76
C LYS A 101 -1.92 4.44 -25.24
N GLN A 102 -1.04 5.31 -25.74
CA GLN A 102 0.27 4.90 -26.24
C GLN A 102 1.15 4.33 -25.13
N LYS A 103 1.11 4.92 -23.92
CA LYS A 103 1.83 4.42 -22.75
C LYS A 103 1.33 3.03 -22.31
N GLU A 104 0.02 2.82 -22.32
CA GLU A 104 -0.56 1.53 -21.97
C GLU A 104 -0.23 0.44 -23.01
N LEU A 105 -0.24 0.79 -24.31
CA LEU A 105 0.22 -0.13 -25.37
C LEU A 105 1.68 -0.54 -25.16
N SER A 106 2.57 0.42 -24.89
CA SER A 106 3.98 0.14 -24.61
C SER A 106 4.16 -0.77 -23.38
N ARG A 107 3.34 -0.58 -22.34
CA ARG A 107 3.37 -1.42 -21.14
C ARG A 107 2.96 -2.86 -21.46
N GLN A 108 1.87 -3.03 -22.21
CA GLN A 108 1.38 -4.35 -22.62
C GLN A 108 2.40 -5.11 -23.47
N GLU A 109 3.08 -4.41 -24.38
CA GLU A 109 4.13 -5.00 -25.20
C GLU A 109 5.31 -5.48 -24.34
N ASN A 110 5.76 -4.66 -23.38
CA ASN A 110 6.82 -5.08 -22.45
C ASN A 110 6.42 -6.31 -21.64
N THR A 111 5.18 -6.36 -21.14
CA THR A 111 4.66 -7.54 -20.42
C THR A 111 4.69 -8.80 -21.30
N ARG A 112 4.25 -8.70 -22.56
CA ARG A 112 4.28 -9.84 -23.49
C ARG A 112 5.70 -10.34 -23.75
N ARG A 113 6.65 -9.42 -23.95
CA ARG A 113 8.06 -9.78 -24.16
C ARG A 113 8.62 -10.55 -22.96
N ILE A 114 8.37 -10.08 -21.74
CA ILE A 114 8.80 -10.77 -20.52
C ILE A 114 8.15 -12.16 -20.42
N ASP A 115 6.86 -12.28 -20.72
CA ASP A 115 6.17 -13.57 -20.71
C ASP A 115 6.77 -14.56 -21.73
N GLU A 116 7.18 -14.07 -22.91
CA GLU A 116 7.86 -14.88 -23.93
C GLU A 116 9.26 -15.33 -23.47
N GLU A 117 10.03 -14.42 -22.87
CA GLU A 117 11.34 -14.74 -22.29
C GLU A 117 11.20 -15.81 -21.19
N ILE A 118 10.26 -15.65 -20.25
CA ILE A 118 10.01 -16.64 -19.20
C ILE A 118 9.60 -18.00 -19.78
N LYS A 119 8.75 -18.01 -20.82
CA LYS A 119 8.36 -19.26 -21.49
C LYS A 119 9.55 -19.95 -22.15
N SER A 120 10.49 -19.18 -22.72
CA SER A 120 11.69 -19.72 -23.38
C SER A 120 12.66 -20.41 -22.41
N LEU A 121 12.58 -20.08 -21.13
CA LEU A 121 13.41 -20.69 -20.08
C LEU A 121 12.89 -22.07 -19.61
N GLU A 122 11.72 -22.50 -20.09
CA GLU A 122 11.11 -23.80 -19.75
C GLU A 122 11.06 -24.10 -18.24
N LEU A 123 10.86 -23.05 -17.43
CA LEU A 123 10.89 -23.14 -15.97
C LEU A 123 9.74 -23.99 -15.42
N PRO A 124 9.97 -24.77 -14.34
CA PRO A 124 8.92 -25.50 -13.66
C PRO A 124 7.78 -24.54 -13.25
N ALA A 125 6.55 -24.86 -13.65
CA ALA A 125 5.39 -24.01 -13.40
C ALA A 125 4.34 -24.74 -12.57
N GLN A 126 3.85 -24.09 -11.52
CA GLN A 126 2.67 -24.53 -10.79
C GLN A 126 1.49 -23.63 -11.13
N GLN A 127 0.38 -24.24 -11.52
CA GLN A 127 -0.85 -23.52 -11.72
C GLN A 127 -1.54 -23.22 -10.39
N ILE A 128 -1.77 -21.95 -10.10
CA ILE A 128 -2.65 -21.53 -9.01
C ILE A 128 -4.00 -21.12 -9.61
N ASN A 129 -5.09 -21.72 -9.12
CA ASN A 129 -6.44 -21.51 -9.66
C ASN A 129 -7.16 -20.31 -9.04
N ASN A 130 -6.80 -19.92 -7.81
CA ASN A 130 -7.48 -18.87 -7.03
C ASN A 130 -6.47 -17.80 -6.57
N PHE A 131 -5.70 -17.25 -7.51
CA PHE A 131 -4.85 -16.11 -7.18
C PHE A 131 -5.70 -14.84 -7.19
N GLU A 132 -5.83 -14.18 -6.04
CA GLU A 132 -6.74 -13.05 -5.84
C GLU A 132 -6.15 -11.75 -6.42
N TYR A 133 -6.79 -11.19 -7.44
CA TYR A 133 -6.48 -9.86 -7.99
C TYR A 133 -7.49 -8.83 -7.53
N LEU A 134 -7.13 -7.55 -7.62
CA LEU A 134 -8.06 -6.44 -7.43
C LEU A 134 -9.22 -6.55 -8.44
N ALA A 135 -10.44 -6.76 -7.96
CA ALA A 135 -11.62 -6.77 -8.81
C ALA A 135 -11.93 -5.34 -9.26
N TRP A 136 -12.34 -5.20 -10.53
CA TRP A 136 -12.78 -3.92 -11.06
C TRP A 136 -14.04 -3.43 -10.34
N ASP A 137 -14.07 -2.14 -10.02
CA ASP A 137 -15.23 -1.47 -9.46
C ASP A 137 -15.41 -0.09 -10.12
N PRO A 138 -16.61 0.24 -10.65
CA PRO A 138 -16.89 1.55 -11.24
C PRO A 138 -16.53 2.74 -10.33
N ARG A 139 -16.52 2.56 -9.00
CA ARG A 139 -16.11 3.58 -8.02
C ARG A 139 -14.67 4.06 -8.25
N PHE A 140 -13.80 3.22 -8.82
CA PHE A 140 -12.41 3.60 -9.10
C PHE A 140 -12.26 4.68 -10.19
N LEU A 141 -13.34 5.03 -10.89
CA LEU A 141 -13.38 6.16 -11.80
C LEU A 141 -13.47 7.51 -11.09
N VAL A 142 -13.96 7.54 -9.85
CA VAL A 142 -14.22 8.77 -9.09
C VAL A 142 -13.52 8.80 -7.74
N GLU A 143 -13.15 7.65 -7.19
CA GLU A 143 -12.48 7.50 -5.89
C GLU A 143 -11.24 6.61 -6.01
N LYS A 144 -10.20 6.86 -5.20
CA LYS A 144 -9.05 5.95 -5.12
C LYS A 144 -9.39 4.73 -4.25
N PRO A 145 -9.11 3.49 -4.72
CA PRO A 145 -9.21 2.30 -3.88
C PRO A 145 -8.37 2.51 -2.63
N PHE A 146 -8.90 2.11 -1.48
CA PHE A 146 -8.12 2.14 -0.24
C PHE A 146 -8.44 0.93 0.64
N ARG A 147 -7.40 0.54 1.38
CA ARG A 147 -7.50 -0.28 2.59
C ARG A 147 -6.94 0.56 3.73
N SER A 148 -7.80 0.94 4.67
CA SER A 148 -7.39 1.68 5.84
C SER A 148 -6.51 0.79 6.71
N ARG A 149 -5.31 1.27 7.01
CA ARG A 149 -4.44 0.74 8.07
C ARG A 149 -4.52 1.59 9.32
N LEU A 150 -5.52 2.49 9.41
CA LEU A 150 -5.62 3.40 10.54
C LEU A 150 -5.83 2.60 11.83
N PRO A 151 -5.00 2.84 12.85
CA PRO A 151 -4.73 1.88 13.90
C PRO A 151 -5.82 1.73 14.97
N PHE A 152 -6.74 2.70 15.06
CA PHE A 152 -7.74 2.80 16.14
C PHE A 152 -9.19 2.85 15.64
N LEU A 153 -9.42 2.71 14.33
CA LEU A 153 -10.76 2.76 13.74
C LEU A 153 -11.30 1.34 13.55
N ASP A 154 -12.02 0.84 14.53
CA ASP A 154 -12.83 -0.38 14.39
C ASP A 154 -14.18 -0.02 13.71
N GLY A 155 -14.79 -0.94 12.96
CA GLY A 155 -16.09 -0.71 12.31
C GLY A 155 -16.13 0.11 11.01
N LEU A 156 -15.06 0.82 10.62
CA LEU A 156 -14.92 1.24 9.22
C LEU A 156 -14.77 -0.04 8.37
N ARG A 157 -15.52 -0.20 7.26
CA ARG A 157 -15.17 -1.25 6.29
C ARG A 157 -13.69 -1.02 5.92
N GLN A 158 -12.83 -1.92 6.39
CA GLN A 158 -11.38 -1.77 6.39
C GLN A 158 -10.85 -1.51 4.98
N ASP A 159 -11.60 -1.96 3.97
CA ASP A 159 -11.50 -1.55 2.59
C ASP A 159 -12.89 -1.61 1.93
N TYR A 160 -12.98 -1.11 0.71
CA TYR A 160 -14.05 -1.49 -0.21
C TYR A 160 -13.51 -2.22 -1.45
N VAL A 161 -12.24 -2.60 -1.37
CA VAL A 161 -11.51 -3.34 -2.38
C VAL A 161 -12.04 -4.77 -2.40
N LEU A 162 -12.63 -5.15 -3.52
CA LEU A 162 -13.03 -6.53 -3.77
C LEU A 162 -11.89 -7.26 -4.46
N SER A 163 -11.79 -8.57 -4.24
CA SER A 163 -10.87 -9.43 -4.97
C SER A 163 -11.63 -10.33 -5.93
N GLN A 164 -10.97 -10.69 -7.03
CA GLN A 164 -11.46 -11.64 -8.02
C GLN A 164 -10.36 -12.69 -8.25
N PRO A 165 -10.68 -13.99 -8.21
CA PRO A 165 -9.71 -15.04 -8.43
C PRO A 165 -9.37 -15.17 -9.91
N TYR A 166 -8.08 -15.34 -10.20
CA TYR A 166 -7.57 -15.65 -11.53
C TYR A 166 -6.70 -16.90 -11.48
N ARG A 167 -6.70 -17.61 -12.61
CA ARG A 167 -5.83 -18.75 -12.85
C ARG A 167 -4.48 -18.24 -13.38
N VAL A 168 -3.42 -18.36 -12.58
CA VAL A 168 -2.09 -17.80 -12.90
C VAL A 168 -1.01 -18.86 -12.77
N PRO A 169 -0.12 -18.99 -13.77
CA PRO A 169 1.06 -19.84 -13.64
C PRO A 169 2.10 -19.15 -12.76
N ILE A 170 2.64 -19.86 -11.77
CA ILE A 170 3.77 -19.40 -10.97
C ILE A 170 4.97 -20.27 -11.33
N HIS A 171 6.05 -19.62 -11.77
CA HIS A 171 7.28 -20.28 -12.19
C HIS A 171 8.29 -20.31 -11.04
N ASP A 172 8.94 -21.47 -10.84
CA ASP A 172 10.14 -21.59 -10.03
C ASP A 172 11.33 -21.09 -10.85
N ILE A 173 11.96 -20.02 -10.38
CA ILE A 173 13.06 -19.32 -11.06
C ILE A 173 14.44 -19.77 -10.57
N SER A 174 14.50 -20.78 -9.69
CA SER A 174 15.75 -21.28 -9.12
C SER A 174 16.73 -21.71 -10.21
N GLY A 175 17.95 -21.13 -10.20
CA GLY A 175 18.98 -21.37 -11.21
C GLY A 175 18.86 -20.49 -12.48
N ALA A 176 17.79 -19.72 -12.63
CA ALA A 176 17.59 -18.78 -13.73
C ALA A 176 17.56 -17.32 -13.27
N GLU A 177 18.03 -17.03 -12.06
CA GLU A 177 17.91 -15.71 -11.43
C GLU A 177 18.62 -14.60 -12.22
N ASN A 178 19.70 -14.95 -12.93
CA ASN A 178 20.50 -14.03 -13.74
C ASN A 178 19.75 -13.53 -15.00
N HIS A 179 18.67 -14.18 -15.39
CA HIS A 179 17.83 -13.74 -16.52
C HIS A 179 16.89 -12.59 -16.13
N LEU A 180 16.68 -12.36 -14.83
CA LEU A 180 15.76 -11.34 -14.32
C LEU A 180 16.54 -10.07 -13.96
N THR A 181 16.42 -9.05 -14.81
CA THR A 181 17.08 -7.76 -14.62
C THR A 181 16.09 -6.65 -14.27
N LEU A 182 16.57 -5.61 -13.58
CA LEU A 182 15.73 -4.50 -13.14
C LEU A 182 15.05 -3.79 -14.31
N ASP A 183 15.75 -3.60 -15.42
CA ASP A 183 15.24 -2.89 -16.61
C ASP A 183 14.17 -3.67 -17.36
N THR A 184 14.26 -5.00 -17.36
CA THR A 184 13.33 -5.88 -18.09
C THR A 184 12.16 -6.26 -17.21
N SER A 185 12.45 -6.87 -16.06
CA SER A 185 11.48 -7.53 -15.19
C SER A 185 10.94 -6.61 -14.10
N GLY A 186 11.58 -5.45 -13.87
CA GLY A 186 11.25 -4.56 -12.76
C GLY A 186 11.80 -5.03 -11.41
N PHE A 187 12.55 -6.13 -11.38
CA PHE A 187 13.25 -6.65 -10.21
C PHE A 187 14.46 -7.48 -10.65
N SER A 188 15.40 -7.71 -9.72
CA SER A 188 16.56 -8.58 -9.94
C SER A 188 16.99 -9.26 -8.64
N PHE A 189 17.79 -10.31 -8.77
CA PHE A 189 18.39 -11.02 -7.64
C PHE A 189 19.83 -10.61 -7.45
N LEU A 190 20.19 -10.24 -6.22
CA LEU A 190 21.52 -9.80 -5.87
C LEU A 190 21.99 -10.57 -4.64
N ARG A 191 23.20 -11.13 -4.69
CA ARG A 191 23.84 -11.75 -3.54
C ARG A 191 24.66 -10.70 -2.81
N VAL A 192 24.15 -10.26 -1.68
CA VAL A 192 24.82 -9.26 -0.85
C VAL A 192 25.51 -9.96 0.32
N PRO A 193 26.83 -9.78 0.50
CA PRO A 193 27.54 -10.31 1.66
C PRO A 193 27.15 -9.50 2.91
N ALA A 194 26.05 -9.89 3.58
CA ALA A 194 25.67 -9.28 4.85
C ALA A 194 26.49 -9.89 5.99
N LYS A 195 27.24 -9.05 6.72
CA LYS A 195 27.98 -9.46 7.92
C LYS A 195 27.11 -9.18 9.15
N MET A 196 26.18 -10.09 9.42
CA MET A 196 25.21 -9.96 10.51
C MET A 196 25.17 -11.24 11.33
N ASP A 197 25.53 -11.15 12.61
CA ASP A 197 25.52 -12.28 13.54
C ASP A 197 24.18 -12.41 14.28
N GLU A 198 23.48 -11.31 14.49
CA GLU A 198 22.19 -11.24 15.20
C GLU A 198 21.12 -10.55 14.33
N TRP A 199 19.92 -11.13 14.28
CA TRP A 199 18.78 -10.59 13.53
C TRP A 199 17.65 -10.17 14.48
N SER A 200 17.87 -9.07 15.19
CA SER A 200 16.87 -8.39 16.03
C SER A 200 16.43 -7.08 15.38
N ASP A 201 15.31 -6.51 15.86
CA ASP A 201 14.80 -5.24 15.33
C ASP A 201 15.84 -4.12 15.43
N ASP A 202 16.56 -4.08 16.55
CA ASP A 202 17.63 -3.11 16.81
C ASP A 202 18.86 -3.35 15.93
N SER A 203 19.29 -4.61 15.78
CA SER A 203 20.46 -4.92 14.93
C SER A 203 20.18 -4.62 13.46
N ILE A 204 18.96 -4.87 12.99
CA ILE A 204 18.53 -4.54 11.63
C ILE A 204 18.53 -3.03 11.42
N ARG A 205 17.89 -2.26 12.31
CA ARG A 205 17.83 -0.79 12.18
C ARG A 205 19.20 -0.13 12.24
N ASN A 206 20.04 -0.56 13.17
CA ASN A 206 21.29 0.14 13.47
C ASN A 206 22.47 -0.37 12.62
N GLN A 207 22.39 -1.57 12.05
CA GLN A 207 23.51 -2.17 11.31
C GLN A 207 23.11 -2.57 9.88
N TYR A 208 22.06 -3.38 9.71
CA TYR A 208 21.70 -3.92 8.39
C TYR A 208 21.21 -2.83 7.43
N LEU A 209 20.24 -2.01 7.83
CA LEU A 209 19.65 -1.00 6.95
C LEU A 209 20.68 0.05 6.49
N PRO A 210 21.55 0.60 7.35
CA PRO A 210 22.61 1.50 6.91
C PRO A 210 23.60 0.83 5.94
N GLN A 211 24.01 -0.42 6.21
CA GLN A 211 24.88 -1.17 5.31
C GLN A 211 24.24 -1.39 3.94
N MET A 212 22.96 -1.77 3.92
CA MET A 212 22.20 -1.96 2.68
C MET A 212 22.00 -0.66 1.92
N GLN A 213 21.73 0.45 2.62
CA GLN A 213 21.59 1.76 1.99
C GLN A 213 22.88 2.17 1.28
N GLN A 214 24.04 2.00 1.94
CA GLN A 214 25.35 2.29 1.34
C GLN A 214 25.62 1.37 0.14
N TRP A 215 25.40 0.07 0.30
CA TRP A 215 25.61 -0.91 -0.76
C TRP A 215 24.75 -0.63 -1.99
N LEU A 216 23.46 -0.34 -1.80
CA LEU A 216 22.54 0.03 -2.89
C LEU A 216 22.99 1.32 -3.58
N LYS A 217 23.47 2.30 -2.81
CA LYS A 217 23.95 3.57 -3.33
C LYS A 217 25.16 3.37 -4.26
N GLU A 218 26.11 2.55 -3.83
CA GLU A 218 27.30 2.19 -4.60
C GLU A 218 26.94 1.34 -5.83
N TYR A 219 26.12 0.31 -5.66
CA TYR A 219 25.75 -0.62 -6.73
C TYR A 219 25.00 0.08 -7.88
N PHE A 220 24.04 0.95 -7.55
CA PHE A 220 23.25 1.68 -8.55
C PHE A 220 23.86 3.03 -8.94
N GLY A 221 24.97 3.45 -8.34
CA GLY A 221 25.52 4.79 -8.56
C GLY A 221 24.53 5.92 -8.24
N SER A 222 23.61 5.68 -7.30
CA SER A 222 22.52 6.59 -7.00
C SER A 222 22.97 7.72 -6.06
N GLU A 223 22.40 8.92 -6.21
CA GLU A 223 22.68 10.03 -5.28
C GLU A 223 22.00 9.82 -3.91
N LEU A 224 20.83 9.18 -3.92
CA LEU A 224 19.99 8.95 -2.75
C LEU A 224 19.40 7.53 -2.78
N VAL A 225 19.46 6.87 -1.63
CA VAL A 225 18.73 5.63 -1.35
C VAL A 225 17.96 5.85 -0.05
N TYR A 226 16.68 5.49 -0.05
CA TYR A 226 15.81 5.64 1.12
C TYR A 226 15.02 4.36 1.37
N ILE A 227 15.09 3.85 2.60
CA ILE A 227 14.38 2.65 3.01
C ILE A 227 13.19 3.08 3.88
N PHE A 228 11.97 2.90 3.37
CA PHE A 228 10.75 3.36 4.04
C PHE A 228 10.04 2.28 4.87
N THR A 229 10.39 1.00 4.66
CA THR A 229 9.80 -0.11 5.38
C THR A 229 10.75 -1.31 5.40
N TYR A 230 10.65 -2.10 6.46
CA TYR A 230 11.23 -3.44 6.54
C TYR A 230 10.32 -4.30 7.41
N SER A 231 10.39 -5.61 7.21
CA SER A 231 9.66 -6.58 8.00
C SER A 231 10.63 -7.64 8.51
N VAL A 232 10.53 -7.97 9.80
CA VAL A 232 11.25 -9.09 10.41
C VAL A 232 10.24 -10.20 10.62
N GLY A 233 10.48 -11.35 9.99
CA GLY A 233 9.69 -12.54 10.28
C GLY A 233 10.00 -13.02 11.69
N SER A 234 8.99 -13.17 12.54
CA SER A 234 9.16 -13.98 13.74
C SER A 234 9.45 -15.40 13.29
N ARG A 235 10.53 -16.00 13.80
CA ARG A 235 10.67 -17.45 13.71
C ARG A 235 9.42 -18.02 14.36
N VAL A 236 8.59 -18.72 13.59
CA VAL A 236 7.57 -19.60 14.17
C VAL A 236 8.38 -20.57 15.02
N SER A 237 8.32 -20.43 16.33
CA SER A 237 8.71 -21.53 17.20
C SER A 237 7.77 -22.65 16.83
N ASP A 238 8.28 -23.67 16.13
CA ASP A 238 7.57 -24.92 15.95
C ASP A 238 7.10 -25.36 17.34
N GLY A 239 5.80 -25.20 17.58
CA GLY A 239 5.15 -25.72 18.77
C GLY A 239 5.32 -27.22 18.73
N THR A 240 6.33 -27.69 19.46
CA THR A 240 6.55 -29.11 19.69
C THR A 240 5.58 -29.52 20.78
N GLU A 241 4.58 -30.32 20.37
CA GLU A 241 3.66 -31.20 21.13
C GLU A 241 2.97 -30.69 22.40
#